data_AF-A0A2J6PZ88-F1
#
_entry.id   AF-A0A2J6PZ88-F1
#
_cell.length_a   1.000
_cell.length_b   1.000
_cell.length_c   1.000
_cell.angle_alpha   90.00
_cell.angle_beta   90.00
_cell.angle_gamma   90.00
#
_symmetry.space_group_name_H-M   'P 1'
#
loop_
_entity.id
_entity.type
_entity.pdbx_description
1 polymer ?
#
loop_
_entity_poly.entity_id
_entity_poly.type
_entity_poly.pdbx_seq_one_letter_code
_entity_poly.pdbx_strand_id
1 'polypeptide(L)'
;MLPRGCQAIEDSVALEIALTNLSPTEPEERLQLFENVRRTRASVMQIFNNAGQDQAQKIQKDAAQFIPAETMPKTPENFFKYNFECDVVQDSKLAMQKLNKDWELPAKFFKKKPVPGLYPK
;
A
#
# COMPACT_ATOMS: atom_id res chain seq x y z
N MET A 1 -5.87 11.34 10.05
CA MET A 1 -5.35 10.24 10.88
C MET A 1 -6.01 8.96 10.44
N LEU A 2 -5.29 8.07 9.77
CA LEU A 2 -5.73 6.68 9.61
C LEU A 2 -5.31 5.90 10.87
N PRO A 3 -6.19 5.12 11.49
CA PRO A 3 -5.79 4.24 12.58
C PRO A 3 -4.81 3.19 12.06
N ARG A 4 -3.74 2.93 12.83
CA ARG A 4 -2.74 1.88 12.55
C ARG A 4 -3.35 0.51 12.22
N GLY A 5 -4.57 0.23 12.70
CA GLY A 5 -5.31 -0.99 12.37
C GLY A 5 -5.64 -1.17 10.88
N CYS A 6 -5.87 -0.08 10.13
CA CYS A 6 -6.10 -0.17 8.68
C CYS A 6 -4.84 -0.64 7.93
N GLN A 7 -3.66 -0.19 8.36
CA GLN A 7 -2.38 -0.60 7.76
C GLN A 7 -2.12 -2.10 7.97
N ALA A 8 -2.42 -2.64 9.15
CA ALA A 8 -2.26 -4.08 9.40
C ALA A 8 -3.17 -4.96 8.52
N ILE A 9 -4.39 -4.47 8.22
CA ILE A 9 -5.30 -5.15 7.27
C ILE A 9 -4.73 -5.09 5.85
N GLU A 10 -4.23 -3.92 5.42
CA GLU A 10 -3.53 -3.78 4.13
C GLU A 10 -2.32 -4.73 4.04
N ASP A 11 -1.49 -4.80 5.08
CA ASP A 11 -0.32 -5.69 5.15
C ASP A 11 -0.72 -7.16 5.03
N SER A 12 -1.77 -7.59 5.73
CA SER A 12 -2.25 -8.98 5.70
C SER A 12 -2.67 -9.40 4.30
N VAL A 13 -3.43 -8.55 3.61
CA VAL A 13 -3.88 -8.82 2.23
C VAL A 13 -2.70 -8.85 1.27
N ALA A 14 -1.78 -7.88 1.35
CA ALA A 14 -0.62 -7.84 0.47
C ALA A 14 0.28 -9.06 0.66
N LEU A 15 0.46 -9.51 1.91
CA LEU A 15 1.25 -10.70 2.22
C LEU A 15 0.59 -11.97 1.68
N GLU A 16 -0.73 -12.13 1.86
CA GLU A 16 -1.45 -13.30 1.33
C GLU A 16 -1.36 -13.36 -0.20
N ILE A 17 -1.50 -12.23 -0.89
CA ILE A 17 -1.30 -12.13 -2.34
C ILE A 17 0.13 -12.54 -2.72
N ALA A 18 1.15 -12.03 -2.03
CA ALA A 18 2.54 -12.33 -2.32
C ALA A 18 2.87 -13.82 -2.15
N LEU A 19 2.24 -14.49 -1.18
CA LEU A 19 2.44 -15.91 -0.88
C LEU A 19 1.53 -16.84 -1.71
N THR A 20 0.68 -16.28 -2.59
CA THR A 20 -0.26 -17.09 -3.36
C THR A 20 0.47 -17.95 -4.39
N ASN A 21 0.17 -19.26 -4.41
CA ASN A 21 0.83 -20.27 -5.27
C ASN A 21 2.36 -20.33 -5.08
N LEU A 22 2.84 -20.00 -3.89
CA LEU A 22 4.27 -20.01 -3.58
C LEU A 22 4.85 -21.43 -3.65
N SER A 23 5.89 -21.61 -4.47
CA SER A 23 6.75 -22.78 -4.36
C SER A 23 7.59 -22.69 -3.08
N PRO A 24 7.77 -23.79 -2.32
CA PRO A 24 8.62 -23.82 -1.12
C PRO A 24 10.07 -23.33 -1.33
N THR A 25 10.52 -23.22 -2.58
CA THR A 25 11.89 -22.86 -2.97
C THR A 25 12.11 -21.36 -3.20
N GLU A 26 11.06 -20.52 -3.20
CA GLU A 26 11.15 -19.10 -3.62
C GLU A 26 10.55 -18.09 -2.60
N PRO A 27 10.71 -18.25 -1.28
CA PRO A 27 10.07 -17.33 -0.33
C PRO A 27 10.67 -15.92 -0.34
N GLU A 28 11.96 -15.78 -0.65
CA GLU A 28 12.69 -14.52 -0.46
C GLU A 28 12.22 -13.41 -1.40
N GLU A 29 12.13 -13.69 -2.71
CA GLU A 29 11.69 -12.69 -3.70
C GLU A 29 10.25 -12.21 -3.45
N ARG A 30 9.39 -13.10 -2.95
CA ARG A 30 7.99 -12.78 -2.64
C ARG A 30 7.87 -11.94 -1.38
N LEU A 31 8.69 -12.20 -0.36
CA LEU A 31 8.78 -11.37 0.84
C LEU A 31 9.36 -9.98 0.52
N GLN A 32 10.38 -9.90 -0.33
CA GLN A 32 10.93 -8.63 -0.81
C GLN A 32 9.89 -7.84 -1.63
N LEU A 33 9.08 -8.53 -2.46
CA LEU A 33 7.97 -7.92 -3.17
C LEU A 33 6.93 -7.34 -2.20
N PHE A 34 6.51 -8.12 -1.21
CA PHE A 34 5.62 -7.65 -0.15
C PHE A 34 6.18 -6.40 0.55
N GLU A 35 7.45 -6.44 0.97
CA GLU A 35 8.12 -5.31 1.60
C GLU A 35 8.11 -4.08 0.68
N ASN A 36 8.43 -4.24 -0.60
CA ASN A 36 8.46 -3.13 -1.56
C ASN A 36 7.08 -2.50 -1.78
N VAL A 37 6.00 -3.30 -1.76
CA VAL A 37 4.62 -2.79 -1.87
C VAL A 37 4.22 -2.00 -0.62
N ARG A 38 4.62 -2.46 0.58
CA ARG A 38 4.06 -1.96 1.85
C ARG A 38 4.96 -0.96 2.58
N ARG A 39 6.28 -1.13 2.54
CA ARG A 39 7.25 -0.29 3.26
C ARG A 39 7.10 1.19 2.89
N THR A 40 7.11 1.49 1.60
CA THR A 40 7.00 2.87 1.10
C THR A 40 5.75 3.57 1.64
N ARG A 41 4.58 2.93 1.53
CA ARG A 41 3.31 3.50 2.00
C ARG A 41 3.26 3.60 3.53
N ALA A 42 3.65 2.56 4.25
CA ALA A 42 3.63 2.54 5.71
C ALA A 42 4.55 3.61 6.30
N SER A 43 5.75 3.80 5.73
CA SER A 43 6.70 4.82 6.14
C SER A 43 6.16 6.23 5.94
N VAL A 44 5.58 6.54 4.77
CA VAL A 44 4.98 7.85 4.50
C VAL A 44 3.79 8.11 5.42
N MET A 45 2.93 7.11 5.61
CA MET A 45 1.79 7.16 6.54
C MET A 45 2.23 7.45 7.98
N GLN A 46 3.32 6.84 8.43
CA GLN A 46 3.90 7.09 9.74
C GLN A 46 4.43 8.52 9.87
N ILE A 47 5.15 9.02 8.85
CA ILE A 47 5.64 10.41 8.81
C ILE A 47 4.47 11.39 8.91
N PHE A 48 3.40 11.17 8.15
CA PHE A 48 2.21 12.03 8.16
C PHE A 48 1.47 12.00 9.50
N ASN A 49 1.37 10.83 10.15
CA ASN A 49 0.71 10.70 11.45
C ASN A 49 1.53 11.30 12.61
N ASN A 50 2.86 11.39 12.47
CA ASN A 50 3.74 11.91 13.52
C ASN A 50 3.93 13.42 13.47
N ALA A 51 3.52 14.09 12.40
CA ALA A 51 3.76 15.51 12.22
C ALA A 51 2.63 16.38 12.76
N GLY A 52 3.00 17.49 13.42
CA GLY A 52 2.08 18.57 13.77
C GLY A 52 1.59 19.33 12.54
N GLN A 53 0.44 20.00 12.64
CA GLN A 53 -0.17 20.77 11.54
C GLN A 53 0.74 21.90 11.01
N ASP A 54 1.69 22.35 11.82
CA ASP A 54 2.68 23.40 11.56
C ASP A 54 3.98 22.90 10.89
N GLN A 55 4.15 21.59 10.69
CA GLN A 55 5.42 20.98 10.23
C GLN A 55 5.42 20.55 8.76
N ALA A 56 4.60 21.17 7.91
CA ALA A 56 4.39 20.75 6.51
C ALA A 56 5.70 20.63 5.69
N GLN A 57 6.66 21.54 5.86
CA GLN A 57 7.94 21.47 5.14
C GLN A 57 8.82 20.29 5.58
N LYS A 58 8.79 19.96 6.87
CA LYS A 58 9.52 18.81 7.43
C LYS A 58 8.94 17.49 6.92
N ILE A 59 7.61 17.40 6.88
CA ILE A 59 6.89 16.25 6.29
C ILE A 59 7.33 16.01 4.85
N GLN A 60 7.37 17.06 4.02
CA GLN A 60 7.73 16.93 2.61
C GLN A 60 9.17 16.41 2.45
N LYS A 61 10.11 16.93 3.24
CA LYS A 61 11.51 16.47 3.22
C LYS A 61 11.63 15.01 3.63
N ASP A 62 10.97 14.62 4.73
CA ASP A 62 11.07 13.26 5.26
C ASP A 62 10.35 12.25 4.36
N ALA A 63 9.21 12.59 3.77
CA ALA A 63 8.47 11.70 2.88
C ALA A 63 9.10 11.58 1.47
N ALA A 64 9.90 12.56 1.04
CA ALA A 64 10.56 12.54 -0.28
C ALA A 64 11.57 11.39 -0.46
N GLN A 65 12.03 10.76 0.63
CA GLN A 65 12.88 9.57 0.55
C GLN A 65 12.11 8.31 0.11
N PHE A 66 10.78 8.34 0.18
CA PHE A 66 9.90 7.20 -0.09
C PHE A 66 9.07 7.41 -1.35
N ILE A 67 8.59 8.63 -1.58
CA ILE A 67 7.75 8.96 -2.75
C ILE A 67 8.27 10.19 -3.50
N PRO A 68 8.16 10.21 -4.84
CA PRO A 68 8.59 11.34 -5.64
C PRO A 68 7.70 12.57 -5.38
N ALA A 69 8.27 13.76 -5.55
CA ALA A 69 7.66 15.04 -5.17
C ALA A 69 6.34 15.33 -5.90
N GLU A 70 6.16 14.75 -7.09
CA GLU A 70 4.95 14.85 -7.91
C GLU A 70 3.76 14.11 -7.30
N THR A 71 4.05 13.02 -6.57
CA THR A 71 3.03 12.19 -5.89
C THR A 71 2.77 12.62 -4.45
N MET A 72 3.55 13.59 -3.95
CA MET A 72 3.40 14.13 -2.60
C MET A 72 2.04 14.81 -2.42
N PRO A 73 1.25 14.45 -1.40
CA PRO A 73 0.03 15.17 -1.07
C PRO A 73 0.32 16.62 -0.68
N LYS A 74 -0.41 17.57 -1.29
CA LYS A 74 -0.22 19.03 -1.07
C LYS A 74 -1.46 19.72 -0.52
N THR A 75 -2.64 19.11 -0.69
CA THR A 75 -3.93 19.65 -0.25
C THR A 75 -4.59 18.68 0.72
N PRO A 76 -5.50 19.14 1.61
CA PRO A 76 -6.25 18.26 2.49
C PRO A 76 -6.98 17.13 1.75
N GLU A 77 -7.51 17.42 0.56
CA GLU A 77 -8.13 16.43 -0.32
C GLU A 77 -7.11 15.38 -0.78
N ASN A 78 -5.91 15.77 -1.22
CA ASN A 78 -4.87 14.82 -1.62
C ASN A 78 -4.42 13.97 -0.43
N PHE A 79 -4.35 14.54 0.78
CA PHE A 79 -4.09 13.76 1.99
C PHE A 79 -5.22 12.76 2.23
N PHE A 80 -6.49 13.17 2.12
CA PHE A 80 -7.62 12.27 2.26
C PHE A 80 -7.53 11.11 1.26
N LYS A 81 -7.32 11.40 -0.02
CA LYS A 81 -7.14 10.38 -1.06
C LYS A 81 -5.97 9.44 -0.75
N TYR A 82 -4.80 9.99 -0.44
CA TYR A 82 -3.64 9.20 -0.09
C TYR A 82 -3.90 8.27 1.10
N ASN A 83 -4.62 8.76 2.11
CA ASN A 83 -5.03 7.93 3.23
C ASN A 83 -6.00 6.83 2.76
N PHE A 84 -7.17 7.19 2.25
CA PHE A 84 -8.34 6.31 2.17
C PHE A 84 -8.56 5.60 0.82
N GLU A 85 -7.89 6.01 -0.25
CA GLU A 85 -8.09 5.46 -1.60
C GLU A 85 -7.00 4.44 -2.01
N CYS A 86 -6.29 3.85 -1.05
CA CYS A 86 -5.33 2.80 -1.37
C CYS A 86 -6.03 1.52 -1.86
N ASP A 87 -5.65 1.10 -3.06
CA ASP A 87 -6.02 -0.20 -3.62
C ASP A 87 -4.84 -1.17 -3.48
N VAL A 88 -4.67 -1.68 -2.26
CA VAL A 88 -3.60 -2.63 -1.94
C VAL A 88 -3.69 -3.91 -2.81
N VAL A 89 -4.89 -4.30 -3.23
CA VAL A 89 -5.09 -5.49 -4.08
C VAL A 89 -4.51 -5.24 -5.46
N GLN A 90 -4.82 -4.10 -6.07
CA GLN A 90 -4.31 -3.75 -7.38
C GLN A 90 -2.79 -3.53 -7.35
N ASP A 91 -2.27 -2.84 -6.33
CA ASP A 91 -0.83 -2.61 -6.16
C ASP A 91 -0.05 -3.93 -6.03
N SER A 92 -0.54 -4.85 -5.17
CA SER A 92 0.07 -6.18 -5.01
C SER A 92 -0.01 -7.00 -6.30
N LYS A 93 -1.13 -6.97 -7.03
CA LYS A 93 -1.26 -7.68 -8.31
C LYS A 93 -0.26 -7.18 -9.35
N LEU A 94 -0.15 -5.85 -9.50
CA LEU A 94 0.81 -5.25 -10.43
C LEU A 94 2.26 -5.61 -10.06
N ALA A 95 2.58 -5.64 -8.77
CA ALA A 95 3.89 -6.08 -8.31
C ALA A 95 4.16 -7.56 -8.67
N MET A 96 3.18 -8.45 -8.45
CA MET A 96 3.29 -9.87 -8.80
C MET A 96 3.44 -10.07 -10.31
N GLN A 97 2.71 -9.30 -11.12
CA GLN A 97 2.77 -9.36 -12.58
C GLN A 97 4.07 -8.81 -13.16
N LYS A 98 4.76 -7.91 -12.44
CA LYS A 98 6.12 -7.48 -12.80
C LYS A 98 7.13 -8.62 -12.61
N LEU A 99 6.96 -9.44 -11.57
CA LEU A 99 7.81 -10.59 -11.29
C LEU A 99 7.51 -11.75 -12.25
N ASN A 100 6.22 -12.06 -12.47
CA ASN A 100 5.77 -13.09 -13.40
C ASN A 100 4.54 -12.56 -14.16
N LYS A 101 4.70 -12.26 -15.46
CA LYS A 101 3.65 -11.68 -16.30
C LYS A 101 2.43 -12.60 -16.49
N ASP A 102 2.63 -13.90 -16.38
CA ASP A 102 1.57 -14.90 -16.53
C ASP A 102 0.87 -15.21 -15.20
N TRP A 103 1.33 -14.61 -14.10
CA TRP A 103 0.68 -14.77 -12.82
C TRP A 103 -0.65 -14.01 -12.79
N GLU A 104 -1.68 -14.69 -12.28
CA GLU A 104 -2.96 -14.09 -11.95
C GLU A 104 -3.35 -14.43 -10.51
N LEU A 105 -4.07 -13.50 -9.88
CA LEU A 105 -4.67 -13.75 -8.58
C LEU A 105 -5.76 -14.83 -8.75
N PRO A 106 -5.74 -15.93 -8.00
CA PRO A 106 -6.74 -16.97 -8.12
C PRO A 106 -8.16 -16.42 -7.97
N ALA A 107 -9.07 -16.83 -8.86
CA ALA A 107 -10.46 -16.34 -8.86
C ALA A 107 -11.20 -16.56 -7.53
N LYS A 108 -10.76 -17.55 -6.74
CA LYS A 108 -11.32 -17.89 -5.42
C LYS A 108 -10.62 -17.22 -4.24
N PHE A 109 -9.61 -16.38 -4.48
CA PHE A 109 -8.87 -15.67 -3.43
C PHE A 109 -9.84 -14.88 -2.53
N PHE A 110 -10.74 -14.10 -3.14
CA PHE A 110 -11.81 -13.46 -2.40
C PHE A 110 -13.08 -14.32 -2.44
N LYS A 111 -13.72 -14.50 -1.27
CA LYS A 111 -15.04 -15.14 -1.18
C LYS A 111 -16.12 -14.39 -1.98
N LYS A 112 -15.98 -13.07 -2.11
CA LYS A 112 -16.83 -12.19 -2.92
C LYS A 112 -15.94 -11.17 -3.62
N LYS A 113 -16.29 -10.76 -4.83
CA LYS A 113 -15.54 -9.73 -5.55
C LYS A 113 -15.47 -8.45 -4.68
N PRO A 114 -14.28 -7.94 -4.36
CA PRO A 114 -14.17 -6.69 -3.62
C PRO A 114 -14.74 -5.54 -4.46
N VAL A 115 -15.39 -4.61 -3.77
CA VAL A 115 -15.97 -3.39 -4.35
C VAL A 115 -15.27 -2.17 -3.75
N PRO A 116 -15.23 -1.02 -4.44
CA PRO A 116 -14.72 0.21 -3.87
C PRO A 116 -15.42 0.54 -2.54
N GLY A 117 -14.65 0.98 -1.55
CA GLY A 117 -15.20 1.44 -0.28
C GLY A 117 -16.13 2.62 -0.51
N LEU A 118 -17.39 2.51 -0.07
CA LEU A 118 -18.35 3.60 -0.12
C LEU A 118 -18.11 4.51 1.08
N TYR A 119 -17.43 5.63 0.86
CA TYR A 119 -17.35 6.71 1.85
C TYR A 119 -18.49 7.71 1.62
N PRO A 120 -19.18 8.17 2.68
CA PRO A 120 -20.14 9.27 2.55
C PRO A 120 -19.42 10.49 1.95
N LYS A 121 -20.04 11.09 0.95
CA LYS A 121 -19.60 12.37 0.37
C LYS A 121 -19.88 13.52 1.31
#